data_AF-D7GNV1-F1
#
_entry.id   AF-D7GNV1-F1
#
_cell.length_a   1.000
_cell.length_b   1.000
_cell.length_c   1.000
_cell.angle_alpha   90.00
_cell.angle_beta   90.00
_cell.angle_gamma   90.00
#
_symmetry.space_group_name_H-M   'P 1'
#
loop_
_entity.id
_entity.type
_entity.pdbx_description
1 polymer ?
#
loop_
_entity_poly.entity_id
_entity_poly.type
_entity_poly.pdbx_seq_one_letter_code
_entity_poly.pdbx_strand_id
1 'polypeptide(L)'
;MNKYSFTNNGKTWERITKKQARAAYNNGLTVLFCPVNMRPFTPWHLEIDVNKNFEGYNGVTFEKAVNAFENYNCTDNETGRYTAFYIPVVTIDRFTGETPTAYTLGTVKQYDYSVMEG
;
A
#
# COMPACT_ATOMS: atom_id res chain seq x y z
N MET A 1 7.99 5.28 -12.05
CA MET A 1 7.37 5.55 -10.74
C MET A 1 8.39 6.23 -9.85
N ASN A 2 8.09 7.40 -9.31
CA ASN A 2 8.97 8.09 -8.35
C ASN A 2 8.89 7.40 -6.99
N LYS A 3 10.03 7.29 -6.29
CA LYS A 3 10.05 6.82 -4.91
C LYS A 3 9.34 7.84 -4.03
N TYR A 4 8.42 7.37 -3.19
CA TYR A 4 7.71 8.21 -2.23
C TYR A 4 7.33 7.36 -1.02
N SER A 5 7.45 7.95 0.16
CA SER A 5 7.07 7.34 1.43
C SER A 5 6.52 8.41 2.34
N PHE A 6 5.58 8.04 3.21
CA PHE A 6 4.99 8.97 4.17
C PHE A 6 4.56 8.22 5.43
N THR A 7 4.41 8.95 6.53
CA THR A 7 3.90 8.40 7.79
C THR A 7 2.50 8.94 8.03
N ASN A 8 1.58 8.05 8.39
CA ASN A 8 0.23 8.38 8.83
C ASN A 8 -0.12 7.54 10.05
N ASN A 9 -0.62 8.14 11.14
CA ASN A 9 -0.97 7.46 12.40
C ASN A 9 0.13 6.51 12.92
N GLY A 10 1.40 6.93 12.87
CA GLY A 10 2.54 6.11 13.30
C GLY A 10 2.92 4.97 12.35
N LYS A 11 2.20 4.79 11.24
CA LYS A 11 2.49 3.79 10.20
C LYS A 11 3.19 4.42 9.02
N THR A 12 4.27 3.79 8.55
CA THR A 12 4.99 4.24 7.36
C THR A 12 4.49 3.50 6.15
N TRP A 13 4.15 4.22 5.10
CA TRP A 13 3.67 3.70 3.82
C TRP A 13 4.67 4.00 2.73
N GLU A 14 4.93 3.01 1.87
CA GLU A 14 5.86 3.13 0.75
C GLU A 14 5.19 2.90 -0.59
N ARG A 15 5.48 3.79 -1.53
CA ARG A 15 5.02 3.66 -2.91
C ARG A 15 5.71 2.49 -3.59
N ILE A 16 4.92 1.61 -4.16
CA ILE A 16 5.40 0.42 -4.87
C ILE A 16 4.87 0.34 -6.28
N THR A 17 5.55 -0.45 -7.10
CA THR A 17 5.14 -0.66 -8.49
C THR A 17 3.86 -1.50 -8.57
N LYS A 18 3.12 -1.38 -9.68
CA LYS A 18 1.94 -2.23 -9.95
C LYS A 18 2.27 -3.73 -9.86
N LYS A 19 3.48 -4.15 -10.27
CA LYS A 19 3.94 -5.55 -10.16
C LYS A 19 4.05 -6.00 -8.70
N GLN A 20 4.64 -5.18 -7.83
CA GLN A 20 4.75 -5.46 -6.40
C GLN A 20 3.37 -5.45 -5.73
N ALA A 21 2.51 -4.48 -6.08
CA ALA A 21 1.15 -4.39 -5.58
C ALA A 21 0.33 -5.63 -5.92
N ARG A 22 0.41 -6.11 -7.18
CA ARG A 22 -0.22 -7.36 -7.60
C ARG A 22 0.26 -8.56 -6.78
N ALA A 23 1.56 -8.66 -6.52
CA ALA A 23 2.11 -9.74 -5.71
C ALA A 23 1.61 -9.68 -4.27
N ALA A 24 1.61 -8.49 -3.65
CA ALA A 24 1.10 -8.28 -2.29
C ALA A 24 -0.39 -8.66 -2.19
N TYR A 25 -1.23 -8.14 -3.10
CA TYR A 25 -2.65 -8.47 -3.16
C TYR A 25 -2.90 -9.97 -3.31
N ASN A 26 -2.19 -10.64 -4.23
CA ASN A 26 -2.35 -12.08 -4.46
C ASN A 26 -1.98 -12.92 -3.22
N ASN A 27 -1.01 -12.44 -2.43
CA ASN A 27 -0.60 -13.02 -1.15
C ASN A 27 -1.54 -12.68 0.01
N GLY A 28 -2.65 -11.97 -0.22
CA GLY A 28 -3.62 -11.63 0.83
C GLY A 28 -3.22 -10.43 1.69
N LEU A 29 -2.23 -9.64 1.26
CA LEU A 29 -1.82 -8.43 1.94
C LEU A 29 -2.67 -7.24 1.47
N THR A 30 -2.87 -6.27 2.36
CA THR A 30 -3.58 -5.02 2.05
C THR A 30 -2.67 -4.11 1.24
N VAL A 31 -3.21 -3.55 0.16
CA VAL A 31 -2.55 -2.54 -0.66
C VAL A 31 -3.43 -1.30 -0.66
N LEU A 32 -2.83 -0.15 -0.37
CA LEU A 32 -3.51 1.13 -0.42
C LEU A 32 -3.51 1.63 -1.87
N PHE A 33 -4.70 1.90 -2.41
CA PHE A 33 -4.88 2.52 -3.72
C PHE A 33 -5.16 4.00 -3.53
N CYS A 34 -4.59 4.86 -4.37
CA CYS A 34 -4.86 6.30 -4.37
C CYS A 34 -4.64 6.85 -5.79
N PRO A 35 -5.40 7.85 -6.27
CA PRO A 35 -5.11 8.48 -7.57
C PRO A 35 -3.70 9.08 -7.57
N VAL A 36 -2.97 8.97 -8.67
CA VAL A 36 -1.52 9.27 -8.66
C VAL A 36 -1.15 10.69 -8.27
N ASN A 37 -1.98 11.68 -8.62
CA ASN A 37 -1.69 13.08 -8.31
C ASN A 37 -2.18 13.47 -6.92
N MET A 38 -2.90 12.59 -6.24
CA MET A 38 -3.44 12.80 -4.92
C MET A 38 -2.50 12.29 -3.83
N ARG A 39 -2.62 12.87 -2.64
CA ARG A 39 -1.89 12.45 -1.45
C ARG A 39 -2.80 11.54 -0.62
N PRO A 40 -2.34 10.34 -0.22
CA PRO A 40 -3.11 9.52 0.69
C PRO A 40 -3.30 10.19 2.06
N PHE A 41 -4.45 9.95 2.67
CA PHE A 41 -4.88 10.38 4.01
C PHE A 41 -5.09 11.88 4.21
N THR A 42 -4.98 12.69 3.15
CA THR A 42 -5.21 14.14 3.27
C THR A 42 -5.41 14.80 1.90
N PRO A 43 -6.23 15.86 1.80
CA PRO A 43 -7.19 16.31 2.81
C PRO A 43 -8.50 15.50 2.77
N TRP A 44 -8.81 14.86 1.64
CA TRP A 44 -10.13 14.27 1.39
C TRP A 44 -10.19 12.74 1.48
N HIS A 45 -9.11 12.08 1.89
CA HIS A 45 -9.06 10.63 2.04
C HIS A 45 -9.50 9.86 0.78
N LEU A 46 -8.88 10.18 -0.36
CA LEU A 46 -9.21 9.58 -1.68
C LEU A 46 -8.58 8.19 -1.88
N GLU A 47 -7.92 7.68 -0.85
CA GLU A 47 -7.37 6.34 -0.80
C GLU A 47 -8.39 5.29 -0.37
N ILE A 48 -8.17 4.04 -0.78
CA ILE A 48 -8.89 2.88 -0.27
C ILE A 48 -7.94 1.73 0.06
N ASP A 49 -8.29 0.97 1.09
CA ASP A 49 -7.64 -0.30 1.40
C ASP A 49 -8.19 -1.42 0.52
N VAL A 50 -7.30 -2.13 -0.17
CA VAL A 50 -7.66 -3.20 -1.11
C VAL A 50 -6.99 -4.50 -0.68
N ASN A 51 -7.81 -5.50 -0.33
CA ASN A 51 -7.37 -6.84 0.05
C ASN A 51 -8.34 -7.88 -0.49
N LYS A 52 -7.84 -8.94 -1.14
CA LYS A 52 -8.65 -10.02 -1.72
C LYS A 52 -9.47 -10.81 -0.70
N ASN A 53 -9.11 -10.72 0.58
CA ASN A 53 -9.79 -11.42 1.67
C ASN A 53 -10.96 -10.60 2.25
N PHE A 54 -11.11 -9.33 1.87
CA PHE A 54 -12.27 -8.52 2.26
C PHE A 54 -13.52 -8.97 1.48
N GLU A 55 -14.69 -8.92 2.13
CA GLU A 55 -15.96 -9.44 1.59
C GLU A 55 -16.27 -8.90 0.18
N GLY A 56 -16.08 -7.59 -0.05
CA GLY A 56 -16.30 -6.94 -1.34
C GLY A 56 -15.29 -7.27 -2.45
N TYR A 57 -14.21 -7.99 -2.12
CA TYR A 57 -13.14 -8.35 -3.05
C TYR A 57 -12.98 -9.86 -3.23
N ASN A 58 -13.83 -10.68 -2.60
CA ASN A 58 -13.76 -12.12 -2.71
C ASN A 58 -13.91 -12.57 -4.17
N GLY A 59 -12.94 -13.33 -4.68
CA GLY A 59 -12.88 -13.74 -6.09
C GLY A 59 -12.55 -12.62 -7.09
N VAL A 60 -12.34 -11.38 -6.65
CA VAL A 60 -11.95 -10.26 -7.51
C VAL A 60 -10.45 -10.33 -7.79
N THR A 61 -10.06 -10.29 -9.06
CA THR A 61 -8.65 -10.24 -9.45
C THR A 61 -8.07 -8.85 -9.22
N PHE A 62 -6.77 -8.76 -8.99
CA PHE A 62 -6.08 -7.48 -8.82
C PHE A 62 -6.37 -6.49 -9.97
N GLU A 63 -6.35 -6.95 -11.22
CA GLU A 63 -6.63 -6.09 -12.37
C GLU A 63 -8.08 -5.59 -12.41
N LYS A 64 -9.05 -6.40 -11.98
CA LYS A 64 -10.45 -5.93 -11.88
C LYS A 64 -10.60 -4.85 -10.82
N ALA A 65 -9.94 -5.01 -9.66
CA ALA A 65 -9.94 -4.00 -8.61
C ALA A 65 -9.30 -2.68 -9.09
N VAL A 66 -8.14 -2.75 -9.77
CA VAL A 66 -7.47 -1.57 -10.35
C VAL A 66 -8.36 -0.90 -11.39
N ASN A 67 -8.90 -1.65 -12.35
CA ASN A 67 -9.74 -1.08 -13.41
C ASN A 67 -10.99 -0.39 -12.84
N ALA A 68 -11.62 -0.98 -11.83
CA ALA A 68 -12.75 -0.36 -11.16
C ALA A 68 -12.34 0.95 -10.47
N PHE A 69 -11.26 0.92 -9.68
CA PHE A 69 -10.76 2.11 -8.99
C PHE A 69 -10.40 3.24 -9.95
N GLU A 70 -9.69 2.93 -11.05
CA GLU A 70 -9.29 3.92 -12.04
C GLU A 70 -10.48 4.54 -12.78
N ASN A 71 -11.49 3.73 -13.11
CA ASN A 71 -12.71 4.20 -13.77
C ASN A 71 -13.47 5.25 -12.93
N TYR A 72 -13.52 5.06 -11.61
CA TYR A 72 -14.28 5.95 -10.73
C TYR A 72 -13.47 7.12 -10.17
N ASN A 73 -12.16 6.95 -9.96
CA ASN A 73 -11.35 7.90 -9.17
C ASN A 73 -10.17 8.52 -9.93
N CYS A 74 -9.84 8.03 -11.14
CA CYS A 74 -8.70 8.50 -11.94
C CYS A 74 -9.16 9.04 -13.31
N THR A 75 -10.14 9.94 -13.29
CA THR A 75 -10.93 10.33 -14.47
C THR A 75 -10.37 11.53 -15.23
N ASP A 76 -9.54 12.35 -14.59
CA ASP A 76 -9.07 13.62 -15.14
C ASP A 76 -7.57 13.87 -14.86
N ASN A 77 -7.10 15.07 -15.21
CA ASN A 77 -5.70 15.44 -15.00
C ASN A 77 -5.43 15.92 -13.57
N GLU A 78 -6.46 16.29 -12.82
CA GLU A 78 -6.32 16.75 -11.43
C GLU A 78 -6.01 15.56 -10.52
N THR A 79 -6.83 14.52 -10.59
CA THR A 79 -6.65 13.22 -9.90
C THR A 79 -5.56 12.35 -10.52
N GLY A 80 -5.34 12.51 -11.83
CA GLY A 80 -4.45 11.68 -12.63
C GLY A 80 -5.17 10.47 -13.21
N ARG A 81 -4.55 9.81 -14.20
CA ARG A 81 -5.18 8.76 -15.02
C ARG A 81 -4.86 7.33 -14.59
N TYR A 82 -4.19 7.15 -13.46
CA TYR A 82 -3.75 5.83 -13.00
C TYR A 82 -3.61 5.78 -11.48
N THR A 83 -3.67 4.56 -10.96
CA THR A 83 -3.53 4.28 -9.53
C THR A 83 -2.06 4.36 -9.10
N ALA A 84 -1.80 5.03 -7.97
CA ALA A 84 -0.61 4.83 -7.18
C ALA A 84 -0.87 3.81 -6.07
N PHE A 85 0.10 2.92 -5.84
CA PHE A 85 0.00 1.82 -4.90
C PHE A 85 0.96 2.03 -3.74
N TYR A 86 0.49 1.77 -2.53
CA TYR A 86 1.30 1.82 -1.33
C TYR A 86 1.12 0.56 -0.48
N ILE A 87 2.18 0.15 0.21
CA ILE A 87 2.11 -0.85 1.28
C ILE A 87 2.66 -0.25 2.57
N PRO A 88 2.15 -0.66 3.72
CA PRO A 88 2.71 -0.29 4.99
C PRO A 88 3.98 -1.11 5.23
N VAL A 89 5.01 -0.44 5.74
CA VAL A 89 6.31 -1.04 5.99
C VAL A 89 6.80 -0.76 7.39
N VAL A 90 7.52 -1.72 7.94
CA VAL A 90 8.26 -1.60 9.19
C VAL A 90 9.71 -2.00 8.94
N THR A 91 10.62 -1.31 9.61
CA THR A 91 12.05 -1.68 9.61
C THR A 91 12.30 -2.62 10.76
N ILE A 92 12.86 -3.79 10.46
CA ILE A 92 13.19 -4.83 11.43
C ILE A 92 14.67 -5.19 11.36
N ASP A 93 15.17 -5.78 12.43
CA ASP A 93 16.44 -6.49 12.43
C ASP A 93 16.36 -7.63 11.41
N ARG A 94 17.33 -7.68 10.50
CA ARG A 94 17.34 -8.63 9.38
C ARG A 94 17.52 -10.08 9.84
N PHE A 95 18.11 -10.29 11.01
CA PHE A 95 18.47 -11.62 11.51
C PHE A 95 17.44 -12.16 12.51
N THR A 96 16.85 -11.29 13.33
CA THR A 96 15.87 -11.71 14.35
C THR A 96 14.42 -11.45 13.95
N GLY A 97 14.18 -10.49 13.04
CA GLY A 97 12.82 -10.05 12.71
C GLY A 97 12.20 -9.10 13.73
N GLU A 98 12.93 -8.75 14.79
CA GLU A 98 12.46 -7.87 15.87
C GLU A 98 12.70 -6.39 15.56
N THR A 99 12.18 -5.51 16.42
CA THR A 99 12.47 -4.08 16.36
C THR A 99 13.97 -3.83 16.51
N PRO A 100 14.60 -3.04 15.61
CA PRO A 100 16.03 -2.77 15.69
C PRO A 100 16.43 -2.12 17.01
N THR A 101 17.59 -2.51 17.54
CA THR A 101 18.20 -1.91 18.73
C THR A 101 19.53 -1.23 18.35
N ALA A 102 20.19 -0.59 19.32
CA ALA A 102 21.52 -0.02 19.13
C ALA A 102 22.59 -1.05 18.70
N TYR A 103 22.35 -2.35 18.94
CA TYR A 103 23.26 -3.44 18.58
C TYR A 103 22.88 -4.15 17.28
N THR A 104 21.80 -3.73 16.60
CA THR A 104 21.37 -4.35 15.35
C THR A 104 22.42 -4.17 14.27
N LEU A 105 22.95 -5.28 13.76
CA LEU A 105 24.03 -5.32 12.76
C LEU A 105 23.52 -5.08 11.33
N GLY A 106 22.22 -5.22 11.10
CA GLY A 106 21.61 -4.97 9.79
C GLY A 106 20.10 -4.95 9.85
N THR A 107 19.49 -4.09 9.04
CA THR A 107 18.03 -3.93 9.00
C THR A 107 17.47 -4.29 7.62
N VAL A 108 16.20 -4.68 7.58
CA VAL A 108 15.44 -4.85 6.35
C VAL A 108 14.04 -4.24 6.52
N LYS A 109 13.44 -3.78 5.41
CA LYS A 109 12.04 -3.37 5.39
C LYS A 109 11.17 -4.58 5.07
N GLN A 110 10.13 -4.77 5.85
CA GLN A 110 9.10 -5.77 5.60
C GLN A 110 7.71 -5.13 5.64
N TYR A 111 6.71 -5.89 5.21
CA TYR A 111 5.31 -5.51 5.35
C TYR A 111 4.95 -5.37 6.83
N ASP A 112 4.30 -4.28 7.22
CA ASP A 112 3.79 -4.11 8.59
C ASP A 112 2.43 -4.81 8.72
N TYR A 113 2.43 -6.01 9.31
CA TYR A 113 1.24 -6.84 9.46
C TYR A 113 0.20 -6.28 10.45
N SER A 114 0.59 -5.40 11.36
CA SER A 114 -0.34 -4.84 12.36
C SER A 114 -1.45 -3.97 11.74
N VAL A 115 -1.31 -3.56 10.48
CA VAL A 115 -2.40 -2.90 9.72
C VAL A 115 -3.55 -3.85 9.38
N MET A 116 -3.32 -5.16 9.46
CA MET A 116 -4.30 -6.19 9.14
C MET A 116 -5.08 -6.66 10.38
N GLU A 117 -4.67 -6.24 11.58
CA GLU A 117 -5.27 -6.64 12.87
C GLU A 117 -6.44 -5.73 13.30
N GLY A 118 -7.01 -4.97 12.36
CA GLY A 118 -8.16 -4.08 12.58
C GLY A 118 -9.48 -4.80 12.71
#